data_AF-A0A1Y1LFW4-F1
#
_entry.id   AF-A0A1Y1LFW4-F1
#
_cell.length_a   1.000
_cell.length_b   1.000
_cell.length_c   1.000
_cell.angle_alpha   90.00
_cell.angle_beta   90.00
_cell.angle_gamma   90.00
#
_symmetry.space_group_name_H-M   'P 1'
#
loop_
_entity.id
_entity.type
_entity.pdbx_description
1 polymer ?
#
loop_
_entity_poly.entity_id
_entity_poly.type
_entity_poly.pdbx_seq_one_letter_code
_entity_poly.pdbx_strand_id
1 'polypeptide(L)'
;RSLDSALPRCQSLIQSCYDSESVWTCVPASIYCNNAMIGPYQRTGRNPYDVRRDCKGGNLCYDELGYISQWLNKADVMEALGAEVESYDSCNFDINRNFLLQGDWMKPYFRLVPQILDEIPVLIYAGDADFICNWLGNQAWTNQLEWSGHKGFSEAKSKGVKISSGNEAKEYGKLKSHGNLSFLQIYKAGHMTPFDQPEASLDFLNRWLAGHLDS
;
A
#
# COMPACT_ATOMS: atom_id res chain seq x y z
N ARG A 1 -13.49 8.86 19.87
CA ARG A 1 -14.91 9.29 19.77
C ARG A 1 -15.24 10.01 18.46
N SER A 2 -14.32 10.74 17.81
CA SER A 2 -14.63 11.43 16.53
C SER A 2 -14.54 10.56 15.27
N LEU A 3 -13.64 9.56 15.25
CA LEU A 3 -13.47 8.66 14.11
C LEU A 3 -14.68 7.74 13.90
N ASP A 4 -15.10 7.04 14.96
CA ASP A 4 -16.24 6.12 14.91
C ASP A 4 -17.54 6.81 14.46
N SER A 5 -17.74 8.08 14.85
CA SER A 5 -18.89 8.88 14.43
C SER A 5 -18.83 9.33 12.96
N ALA A 6 -17.63 9.49 12.39
CA ALA A 6 -17.46 9.95 11.02
C ALA A 6 -17.47 8.80 10.00
N LEU A 7 -17.12 7.59 10.45
CA LEU A 7 -16.98 6.41 9.59
C LEU A 7 -18.24 6.10 8.76
N PRO A 8 -19.48 6.07 9.33
CA PRO A 8 -20.67 5.76 8.53
C PRO A 8 -20.90 6.75 7.39
N ARG A 9 -20.62 8.04 7.63
CA ARG A 9 -20.76 9.07 6.59
C ARG A 9 -19.70 8.91 5.50
N CYS A 10 -18.46 8.63 5.87
CA CYS A 10 -17.40 8.34 4.91
C CYS A 10 -17.76 7.13 4.03
N GLN A 11 -18.18 6.01 4.63
CA GLN A 11 -18.59 4.80 3.90
C GLN A 11 -19.76 5.06 2.93
N SER A 12 -20.76 5.83 3.35
CA SER A 12 -21.89 6.21 2.48
C SER A 12 -21.45 7.06 1.27
N LEU A 13 -20.48 7.96 1.46
CA LEU A 13 -19.93 8.76 0.36
C LEU A 13 -19.09 7.90 -0.61
N ILE A 14 -18.29 6.98 -0.08
CA ILE A 14 -17.54 6.01 -0.90
C ILE A 14 -18.50 5.16 -1.72
N GLN A 15 -19.57 4.63 -1.10
CA GLN A 15 -20.58 3.85 -1.83
C GLN A 15 -21.23 4.67 -2.96
N SER A 16 -21.56 5.94 -2.70
CA SER A 16 -22.11 6.83 -3.72
C SER A 16 -21.15 7.04 -4.89
N CYS A 17 -19.84 7.12 -4.61
CA CYS A 17 -18.82 7.16 -5.65
C CYS A 17 -18.73 5.83 -6.40
N TYR A 18 -18.74 4.69 -5.71
CA TYR A 18 -18.71 3.37 -6.35
C TYR A 18 -19.88 3.10 -7.28
N ASP A 19 -21.06 3.66 -6.99
CA ASP A 19 -22.27 3.44 -7.78
C ASP A 19 -22.36 4.36 -9.00
N SER A 20 -21.72 5.53 -8.96
CA SER A 20 -21.85 6.56 -10.00
C SER A 20 -20.56 6.86 -10.77
N GLU A 21 -19.41 6.58 -10.16
CA GLU A 21 -18.05 6.88 -10.62
C GLU A 21 -17.87 8.33 -11.13
N SER A 22 -18.70 9.22 -10.58
CA SER A 22 -18.81 10.62 -10.98
C SER A 22 -17.90 11.49 -10.12
N VAL A 23 -17.28 12.48 -10.75
CA VAL A 23 -16.47 13.50 -10.05
C VAL A 23 -17.26 14.14 -8.90
N TRP A 24 -18.58 14.35 -9.08
CA TRP A 24 -19.46 14.99 -8.10
C TRP A 24 -19.69 14.18 -6.82
N THR A 25 -19.52 12.87 -6.86
CA THR A 25 -19.66 11.97 -5.70
C THR A 25 -18.29 11.57 -5.15
N CYS A 26 -17.33 11.32 -6.04
CA CYS A 26 -16.01 10.82 -5.70
C CYS A 26 -15.07 11.88 -5.10
N VAL A 27 -15.10 13.13 -5.58
CA VAL A 27 -14.26 14.20 -5.00
C VAL A 27 -14.69 14.52 -3.57
N PRO A 28 -15.99 14.75 -3.26
CA PRO A 28 -16.42 14.97 -1.88
C PRO A 28 -16.14 13.77 -0.96
N ALA A 29 -16.28 12.54 -1.47
CA ALA A 29 -15.92 11.33 -0.72
C ALA A 29 -14.44 11.35 -0.31
N SER A 30 -13.55 11.63 -1.27
CA SER A 30 -12.11 11.71 -1.05
C SER A 30 -11.76 12.75 0.03
N ILE A 31 -12.29 13.97 -0.11
CA ILE A 31 -12.01 15.08 0.81
C ILE A 31 -12.52 14.77 2.22
N TYR A 32 -13.78 14.33 2.35
CA TYR A 32 -14.39 14.05 3.65
C TYR A 32 -13.68 12.91 4.38
N CYS A 33 -13.49 11.78 3.69
CA CYS A 33 -12.85 10.60 4.28
C CYS A 33 -11.40 10.86 4.67
N ASN A 34 -10.61 11.52 3.83
CA ASN A 34 -9.21 11.82 4.15
C ASN A 34 -9.12 12.77 5.35
N ASN A 35 -9.97 13.81 5.40
CA ASN A 35 -9.99 14.73 6.54
C ASN A 35 -10.41 14.06 7.85
N ALA A 36 -11.46 13.22 7.78
CA ALA A 36 -12.03 12.59 8.96
C ALA A 36 -11.20 11.42 9.47
N MET A 37 -10.74 10.53 8.58
CA MET A 37 -10.10 9.26 8.95
C MET A 37 -8.57 9.37 9.08
N ILE A 38 -7.93 10.09 8.15
CA ILE A 38 -6.46 10.20 8.09
C ILE A 38 -5.99 11.46 8.85
N GLY A 39 -6.73 12.56 8.73
CA GLY A 39 -6.38 13.85 9.32
C GLY A 39 -6.08 13.82 10.83
N PRO A 40 -6.85 13.12 11.70
CA PRO A 40 -6.53 13.04 13.12
C PRO A 40 -5.17 12.40 13.40
N TYR A 41 -4.81 11.37 12.65
CA TYR A 41 -3.51 10.70 12.78
C TYR A 41 -2.38 11.65 12.37
N GLN A 42 -2.50 12.30 11.21
CA GLN A 42 -1.49 13.25 10.73
C GLN A 42 -1.24 14.40 11.71
N ARG A 43 -2.27 14.90 12.39
CA ARG A 43 -2.15 15.97 13.40
C ARG A 43 -1.35 15.56 14.65
N THR A 44 -1.14 14.27 14.88
CA THR A 44 -0.27 13.81 15.98
C THR A 44 1.22 14.02 15.70
N GLY A 45 1.60 14.28 14.44
CA GLY A 45 2.99 14.34 14.01
C GLY A 45 3.64 12.97 13.81
N ARG A 46 2.90 11.86 13.98
CA ARG A 46 3.38 10.51 13.67
C ARG A 46 3.55 10.29 12.17
N ASN A 47 4.49 9.43 11.80
CA ASN A 47 4.73 9.10 10.39
C ASN A 47 3.59 8.22 9.84
N PRO A 48 2.82 8.67 8.83
CA PRO A 48 1.72 7.88 8.25
C PRO A 48 2.19 6.59 7.57
N TYR A 49 3.49 6.45 7.31
CA TYR A 49 4.12 5.31 6.66
C TYR A 49 4.76 4.33 7.64
N ASP A 50 4.97 4.71 8.90
CA ASP A 50 5.49 3.84 9.95
C ASP A 50 5.03 4.35 11.34
N VAL A 51 4.06 3.65 11.93
CA VAL A 51 3.46 4.03 13.22
C VAL A 51 4.43 4.06 14.40
N ARG A 52 5.62 3.49 14.24
CA ARG A 52 6.68 3.44 15.26
C ARG A 52 7.54 4.71 15.25
N ARG A 53 7.41 5.56 14.23
CA ARG A 53 8.24 6.74 13.99
C ARG A 53 7.42 8.03 14.03
N ASP A 54 8.09 9.13 14.33
CA ASP A 54 7.56 10.48 14.10
C ASP A 54 7.88 10.93 12.67
N CYS A 55 6.98 11.70 12.06
CA CYS A 55 7.24 12.31 10.77
C CYS A 55 8.25 13.45 10.97
N LYS A 56 9.41 13.35 10.33
CA LYS A 56 10.46 14.38 10.35
C LYS A 56 10.63 14.97 8.96
N GLY A 57 10.85 16.28 8.90
CA GLY A 57 11.19 17.00 7.67
C GLY A 57 10.02 17.19 6.68
N GLY A 58 10.34 17.74 5.51
CA GLY A 58 9.41 17.97 4.39
C GLY A 58 9.44 16.90 3.29
N ASN A 59 10.31 15.90 3.41
CA ASN A 59 10.59 14.90 2.37
C ASN A 59 9.71 13.64 2.55
N LEU A 60 8.38 13.80 2.55
CA LEU A 60 7.44 12.67 2.75
C LEU A 60 7.76 11.83 4.01
N CYS A 61 8.19 12.50 5.09
CA CYS A 61 8.56 11.87 6.37
C CYS A 61 9.81 10.95 6.36
N TYR A 62 10.60 10.94 5.27
CA TYR A 62 11.87 10.20 5.16
C TYR A 62 12.98 11.11 4.63
N ASP A 63 14.00 11.39 5.45
CA ASP A 63 15.11 12.27 5.07
C ASP A 63 15.91 11.72 3.87
N GLU A 64 15.94 10.39 3.72
CA GLU A 64 16.61 9.69 2.63
C GLU A 64 16.13 10.13 1.24
N LEU A 65 14.84 10.48 1.10
CA LEU A 65 14.29 10.98 -0.16
C LEU A 65 14.88 12.35 -0.55
N GLY A 66 15.28 13.15 0.44
CA GLY A 66 16.01 14.39 0.21
C GLY A 66 17.40 14.15 -0.38
N TYR A 67 18.15 13.17 0.16
CA TYR A 67 19.46 12.80 -0.37
C TYR A 67 19.37 12.25 -1.80
N ILE A 68 18.35 11.42 -2.09
CA ILE A 68 18.11 10.88 -3.43
C ILE A 68 17.82 12.00 -4.43
N SER A 69 16.91 12.92 -4.09
CA SER A 69 16.59 14.05 -4.98
C SER A 69 17.82 14.92 -5.23
N GLN A 70 18.60 15.24 -4.19
CA GLN A 70 19.84 16.01 -4.35
C GLN A 70 20.87 15.30 -5.25
N TRP A 71 21.01 13.99 -5.13
CA TRP A 71 21.92 13.21 -5.96
C TRP A 71 21.47 13.15 -7.43
N LEU A 72 20.18 12.90 -7.67
CA LEU A 72 19.59 12.83 -9.02
C LEU A 72 19.64 14.17 -9.76
N ASN A 73 19.70 15.29 -9.05
CA ASN A 73 19.81 16.64 -9.63
C ASN A 73 21.26 17.10 -9.88
N LYS A 74 22.28 16.26 -9.62
CA LYS A 74 23.66 16.62 -9.99
C LYS A 74 23.82 16.56 -11.50
N ALA A 75 24.49 17.56 -12.08
CA ALA A 75 24.66 17.66 -13.54
C ALA A 75 25.34 16.42 -14.15
N ASP A 76 26.37 15.89 -13.50
CA ASP A 76 27.07 14.67 -13.94
C ASP A 76 26.17 13.43 -13.90
N VAL A 77 25.29 13.33 -12.90
CA VAL A 77 24.30 12.25 -12.78
C VAL A 77 23.22 12.40 -13.86
N MET A 78 22.68 13.60 -14.07
CA MET A 78 21.66 13.86 -15.10
C MET A 78 22.22 13.61 -16.50
N GLU A 79 23.45 14.05 -16.77
CA GLU A 79 24.15 13.81 -18.04
C GLU A 79 24.39 12.31 -18.26
N ALA A 80 24.91 11.60 -17.24
CA ALA A 80 25.17 10.16 -17.33
C ALA A 80 23.90 9.32 -17.55
N LEU A 81 22.75 9.77 -17.01
CA LEU A 81 21.45 9.13 -17.23
C LEU A 81 20.78 9.56 -18.54
N GLY A 82 21.29 10.58 -19.23
CA GLY A 82 20.67 11.15 -20.42
C GLY A 82 19.32 11.83 -20.14
N ALA A 83 19.17 12.47 -18.98
CA ALA A 83 17.91 13.08 -18.58
C ALA A 83 17.64 14.37 -19.38
N GLU A 84 16.50 14.42 -20.08
CA GLU A 84 16.06 15.57 -20.89
C GLU A 84 15.13 16.53 -20.10
N VAL A 85 15.35 16.66 -18.79
CA VAL A 85 14.56 17.51 -17.89
C VAL A 85 15.48 18.48 -17.13
N GLU A 86 14.92 19.61 -16.69
CA GLU A 86 15.68 20.62 -15.95
C GLU A 86 15.97 20.22 -14.50
N SER A 87 15.05 19.49 -13.87
CA SER A 87 15.19 19.03 -12.50
C SER A 87 14.37 17.76 -12.24
N TYR A 88 14.75 17.05 -11.20
CA TYR A 88 14.04 15.90 -10.64
C TYR A 88 13.37 16.27 -9.32
N ASP A 89 12.11 15.87 -9.17
CA ASP A 89 11.39 15.85 -7.89
C ASP A 89 10.79 14.45 -7.67
N SER A 90 10.77 13.98 -6.42
CA SER A 90 10.26 12.65 -6.09
C SER A 90 8.76 12.50 -6.34
N CYS A 91 7.99 13.59 -6.27
CA CYS A 91 6.54 13.60 -6.51
C CYS A 91 6.13 14.93 -7.16
N ASN A 92 5.32 14.86 -8.22
CA ASN A 92 4.66 16.03 -8.79
C ASN A 92 3.29 16.24 -8.10
N PHE A 93 3.18 17.26 -7.26
CA PHE A 93 1.96 17.54 -6.51
C PHE A 93 0.81 18.12 -7.35
N ASP A 94 1.09 18.67 -8.55
CA ASP A 94 0.03 19.09 -9.46
C ASP A 94 -0.67 17.87 -10.06
N ILE A 95 0.08 16.83 -10.44
CA ILE A 95 -0.51 15.56 -10.88
C ILE A 95 -1.31 14.91 -9.75
N ASN A 96 -0.76 14.86 -8.53
CA ASN A 96 -1.48 14.38 -7.35
C ASN A 96 -2.83 15.11 -7.15
N ARG A 97 -2.80 16.45 -7.24
CA ARG A 97 -4.01 17.29 -7.16
C ARG A 97 -4.99 17.00 -8.29
N ASN A 98 -4.50 16.81 -9.52
CA ASN A 98 -5.35 16.49 -10.66
C ASN A 98 -6.10 15.16 -10.46
N PHE A 99 -5.42 14.10 -10.03
CA PHE A 99 -6.07 12.82 -9.71
C PHE A 99 -7.13 12.96 -8.61
N LEU A 100 -6.82 13.70 -7.54
CA LEU A 100 -7.77 13.99 -6.48
C LEU A 100 -9.02 14.72 -7.01
N LEU A 101 -8.83 15.76 -7.81
CA LEU A 101 -9.92 16.60 -8.35
C LEU A 101 -10.70 15.92 -9.48
N GLN A 102 -10.18 14.84 -10.06
CA GLN A 102 -10.92 13.95 -10.97
C GLN A 102 -11.65 12.81 -10.23
N GLY A 103 -11.63 12.82 -8.90
CA GLY A 103 -12.34 11.84 -8.07
C GLY A 103 -11.73 10.44 -8.13
N ASP A 104 -10.47 10.31 -8.54
CA ASP A 104 -9.86 9.03 -8.84
C ASP A 104 -9.68 8.13 -7.60
N TRP A 105 -9.33 8.75 -6.47
CA TRP A 105 -8.98 8.08 -5.21
C TRP A 105 -10.05 7.09 -4.71
N MET A 106 -11.33 7.41 -4.91
CA MET A 106 -12.46 6.65 -4.35
C MET A 106 -13.15 5.76 -5.38
N LYS A 107 -12.56 5.56 -6.57
CA LYS A 107 -13.15 4.66 -7.57
C LYS A 107 -12.98 3.18 -7.18
N PRO A 108 -13.93 2.31 -7.56
CA PRO A 108 -13.96 0.92 -7.13
C PRO A 108 -13.02 0.02 -7.97
N TYR A 109 -11.74 0.37 -8.07
CA TYR A 109 -10.77 -0.39 -8.88
C TYR A 109 -10.58 -1.85 -8.44
N PHE A 110 -10.91 -2.18 -7.19
CA PHE A 110 -10.94 -3.57 -6.70
C PHE A 110 -11.87 -4.48 -7.53
N ARG A 111 -12.89 -3.91 -8.23
CA ARG A 111 -13.78 -4.65 -9.15
C ARG A 111 -13.05 -5.27 -10.35
N LEU A 112 -11.84 -4.80 -10.67
CA LEU A 112 -11.02 -5.34 -11.75
C LEU A 112 -10.22 -6.57 -11.32
N VAL A 113 -9.95 -6.72 -10.02
CA VAL A 113 -9.10 -7.80 -9.49
C VAL A 113 -9.63 -9.21 -9.78
N PRO A 114 -10.95 -9.51 -9.71
CA PRO A 114 -11.45 -10.85 -10.03
C PRO A 114 -11.12 -11.31 -11.45
N GLN A 115 -11.24 -10.43 -12.46
CA GLN A 115 -10.90 -10.77 -13.85
C GLN A 115 -9.40 -11.04 -14.02
N ILE A 116 -8.56 -10.35 -13.24
CA ILE A 116 -7.12 -10.58 -13.22
C ILE A 116 -6.82 -11.96 -12.58
N LEU A 117 -7.50 -12.28 -11.48
CA LEU A 117 -7.32 -13.54 -10.76
C LEU A 117 -7.73 -14.77 -11.57
N ASP A 118 -8.60 -14.62 -12.57
CA ASP A 118 -8.95 -15.73 -13.47
C ASP A 118 -7.80 -16.12 -14.41
N GLU A 119 -6.84 -15.22 -14.65
CA GLU A 119 -5.76 -15.40 -15.64
C GLU A 119 -4.36 -15.46 -15.01
N ILE A 120 -4.09 -14.68 -13.96
CA ILE A 120 -2.75 -14.55 -13.38
C ILE A 120 -2.74 -14.61 -11.84
N PRO A 121 -1.70 -15.22 -11.24
CA PRO A 121 -1.47 -15.13 -9.80
C PRO A 121 -1.25 -13.69 -9.34
N VAL A 122 -1.87 -13.30 -8.22
CA VAL A 122 -1.78 -11.98 -7.61
C VAL A 122 -1.30 -12.11 -6.15
N LEU A 123 -0.21 -11.41 -5.84
CA LEU A 123 0.30 -11.23 -4.48
C LEU A 123 -0.03 -9.83 -3.99
N ILE A 124 -0.81 -9.75 -2.90
CA ILE A 124 -0.99 -8.53 -2.12
C ILE A 124 -0.13 -8.65 -0.87
N TYR A 125 0.77 -7.70 -0.62
CA TYR A 125 1.58 -7.69 0.60
C TYR A 125 1.50 -6.34 1.32
N ALA A 126 1.62 -6.37 2.65
CA ALA A 126 1.59 -5.16 3.46
C ALA A 126 2.45 -5.31 4.72
N GLY A 127 3.21 -4.26 5.03
CA GLY A 127 3.93 -4.13 6.29
C GLY A 127 2.99 -3.89 7.47
N ASP A 128 3.26 -4.52 8.60
CA ASP A 128 2.39 -4.45 9.78
C ASP A 128 2.50 -3.16 10.62
N ALA A 129 3.44 -2.28 10.27
CA ALA A 129 3.65 -0.97 10.89
C ALA A 129 3.17 0.20 10.02
N ASP A 130 2.64 -0.03 8.81
CA ASP A 130 2.06 1.03 7.99
C ASP A 130 0.68 1.47 8.50
N PHE A 131 0.40 2.77 8.52
CA PHE A 131 -0.93 3.32 8.83
C PHE A 131 -1.74 3.57 7.56
N ILE A 132 -1.16 4.27 6.59
CA ILE A 132 -1.93 4.82 5.45
C ILE A 132 -2.43 3.73 4.51
N CYS A 133 -1.67 2.65 4.33
CA CYS A 133 -2.07 1.44 3.60
C CYS A 133 -1.93 0.18 4.47
N ASN A 134 -2.41 0.27 5.72
CA ASN A 134 -2.23 -0.76 6.74
C ASN A 134 -2.64 -2.19 6.30
N TRP A 135 -1.98 -3.18 6.91
CA TRP A 135 -2.23 -4.60 6.65
C TRP A 135 -3.65 -5.06 7.04
N LEU A 136 -4.31 -4.40 8.01
CA LEU A 136 -5.67 -4.76 8.44
C LEU A 136 -6.68 -4.47 7.33
N GLY A 137 -6.59 -3.30 6.69
CA GLY A 137 -7.40 -2.90 5.56
C GLY A 137 -7.13 -3.80 4.35
N ASN A 138 -5.86 -4.07 4.06
CA ASN A 138 -5.48 -4.97 2.98
C ASN A 138 -5.98 -6.41 3.17
N GLN A 139 -5.89 -6.92 4.40
CA GLN A 139 -6.47 -8.22 4.75
C GLN A 139 -8.00 -8.23 4.65
N ALA A 140 -8.66 -7.15 5.10
CA ALA A 140 -10.12 -7.08 5.10
C ALA A 140 -10.69 -7.11 3.68
N TRP A 141 -10.16 -6.31 2.76
CA TRP A 141 -10.69 -6.29 1.39
C TRP A 141 -10.36 -7.57 0.63
N THR A 142 -9.17 -8.16 0.82
CA THR A 142 -8.82 -9.45 0.18
C THR A 142 -9.68 -10.61 0.69
N ASN A 143 -10.07 -10.61 1.97
CA ASN A 143 -11.01 -11.59 2.52
C ASN A 143 -12.45 -11.40 2.03
N GLN A 144 -12.85 -10.17 1.65
CA GLN A 144 -14.21 -9.86 1.20
C GLN A 144 -14.33 -9.82 -0.33
N LEU A 145 -13.22 -9.88 -1.06
CA LEU A 145 -13.23 -9.84 -2.51
C LEU A 145 -14.04 -11.02 -3.06
N GLU A 146 -15.03 -10.73 -3.90
CA GLU A 146 -15.81 -11.74 -4.61
C GLU A 146 -15.07 -12.17 -5.87
N TRP A 147 -14.70 -13.44 -5.96
CA TRP A 147 -14.05 -14.06 -7.10
C TRP A 147 -14.24 -15.59 -7.05
N SER A 148 -13.87 -16.30 -8.12
CA SER A 148 -14.09 -17.75 -8.27
C SER A 148 -13.51 -18.59 -7.11
N GLY A 149 -12.38 -18.19 -6.52
CA GLY A 149 -11.74 -18.84 -5.38
C GLY A 149 -12.08 -18.25 -4.00
N HIS A 150 -13.06 -17.35 -3.89
CA HIS A 150 -13.39 -16.63 -2.64
C HIS A 150 -13.61 -17.58 -1.45
N LYS A 151 -14.42 -18.63 -1.62
CA LYS A 151 -14.74 -19.57 -0.53
C LYS A 151 -13.48 -20.24 0.02
N GLY A 152 -12.62 -20.74 -0.86
CA GLY A 152 -11.39 -21.41 -0.45
C GLY A 152 -10.38 -20.45 0.16
N PHE A 153 -10.31 -19.20 -0.33
CA PHE A 153 -9.50 -18.17 0.32
C PHE A 153 -10.03 -17.85 1.71
N SER A 154 -11.33 -17.63 1.89
CA SER A 154 -11.95 -17.36 3.20
C SER A 154 -11.66 -18.46 4.22
N GLU A 155 -11.69 -19.73 3.81
CA GLU A 155 -11.40 -20.91 4.67
C GLU A 155 -9.90 -21.18 4.88
N ALA A 156 -9.02 -20.61 4.04
CA ALA A 156 -7.58 -20.84 4.13
C ALA A 156 -6.99 -20.30 5.44
N LYS A 157 -6.09 -21.08 6.04
CA LYS A 157 -5.37 -20.70 7.26
C LYS A 157 -4.10 -19.95 6.91
N SER A 158 -3.83 -18.86 7.63
CA SER A 158 -2.54 -18.19 7.55
C SER A 158 -1.41 -19.09 8.07
N LYS A 159 -0.29 -19.11 7.35
CA LYS A 159 0.93 -19.83 7.72
C LYS A 159 2.08 -18.84 7.90
N GLY A 160 2.95 -19.10 8.87
CA GLY A 160 4.16 -18.31 9.06
C GLY A 160 5.15 -18.54 7.91
N VAL A 161 5.69 -17.46 7.35
CA VAL A 161 6.74 -17.52 6.32
C VAL A 161 8.08 -17.27 6.96
N LYS A 162 9.04 -18.15 6.69
CA LYS A 162 10.35 -18.15 7.34
C LYS A 162 11.47 -18.03 6.33
N ILE A 163 12.48 -17.25 6.67
CA ILE A 163 13.76 -17.20 5.96
C ILE A 163 14.82 -17.94 6.79
N SER A 164 15.64 -18.76 6.14
CA SER A 164 16.78 -19.40 6.77
C SER A 164 17.88 -18.36 6.99
N SER A 165 18.27 -18.14 8.25
CA SER A 165 19.38 -17.26 8.62
C SER A 165 20.37 -18.07 9.46
N GLY A 166 21.41 -18.59 8.81
CA GLY A 166 22.35 -19.53 9.44
C GLY A 166 21.67 -20.84 9.86
N ASN A 167 21.75 -21.16 11.16
CA ASN A 167 21.18 -22.39 11.74
C ASN A 167 19.73 -22.21 12.23
N GLU A 168 19.14 -21.02 12.11
CA GLU A 168 17.79 -20.72 12.60
C GLU A 168 16.87 -20.23 11.48
N ALA A 169 15.60 -20.63 11.53
CA ALA A 169 14.56 -20.13 10.64
C ALA A 169 13.83 -18.97 11.32
N LYS A 170 13.96 -17.75 10.77
CA LYS A 170 13.30 -16.55 11.28
C LYS A 170 12.00 -16.33 10.54
N GLU A 171 10.88 -16.35 11.26
CA GLU A 171 9.59 -15.95 10.70
C GLU A 171 9.55 -14.44 10.46
N TYR A 172 9.23 -14.02 9.25
CA TYR A 172 9.15 -12.62 8.86
C TYR A 172 7.74 -12.17 8.45
N GLY A 173 6.77 -13.09 8.41
CA GLY A 173 5.42 -12.74 8.00
C GLY A 173 4.42 -13.89 8.10
N LYS A 174 3.18 -13.57 7.73
CA LYS A 174 2.05 -14.51 7.62
C LYS A 174 1.48 -14.46 6.22
N LEU A 175 1.45 -15.62 5.59
CA LEU A 175 0.90 -15.81 4.25
C LEU A 175 -0.43 -16.54 4.33
N LYS A 176 -1.42 -16.03 3.61
CA LYS A 176 -2.70 -16.69 3.37
C LYS A 176 -2.88 -16.78 1.85
N SER A 177 -2.95 -18.00 1.32
CA SER A 177 -3.04 -18.24 -0.12
C SER A 177 -4.15 -19.25 -0.43
N HIS A 178 -4.85 -19.02 -1.54
CA HIS A 178 -5.72 -20.00 -2.16
C HIS A 178 -5.90 -19.65 -3.63
N GLY A 179 -5.79 -20.64 -4.51
CA GLY A 179 -5.86 -20.41 -5.96
C GLY A 179 -4.84 -19.35 -6.39
N ASN A 180 -5.30 -18.36 -7.14
CA ASN A 180 -4.46 -17.29 -7.66
C ASN A 180 -4.29 -16.08 -6.73
N LEU A 181 -4.86 -16.09 -5.52
CA LEU A 181 -4.73 -14.97 -4.57
C LEU A 181 -3.88 -15.33 -3.37
N SER A 182 -2.86 -14.51 -3.11
CA SER A 182 -2.00 -14.57 -1.93
C SER A 182 -2.01 -13.23 -1.20
N PHE A 183 -2.22 -13.27 0.12
CA PHE A 183 -2.04 -12.12 1.02
C PHE A 183 -0.90 -12.38 2.00
N LEU A 184 0.13 -11.52 1.97
CA LEU A 184 1.31 -11.59 2.83
C LEU A 184 1.38 -10.38 3.78
N GLN A 185 1.16 -10.62 5.07
CA GLN A 185 1.52 -9.67 6.12
C GLN A 185 3.01 -9.79 6.43
N ILE A 186 3.73 -8.66 6.47
CA ILE A 186 5.17 -8.63 6.73
C ILE A 186 5.43 -7.95 8.07
N TYR A 187 6.12 -8.65 8.97
CA TYR A 187 6.37 -8.18 10.32
C TYR A 187 7.42 -7.08 10.36
N LYS A 188 7.23 -6.11 11.26
CA LYS A 188 8.18 -5.03 11.54
C LYS A 188 8.53 -4.20 10.30
N ALA A 189 7.63 -4.12 9.33
CA ALA A 189 7.77 -3.33 8.11
C ALA A 189 6.70 -2.23 8.05
N GLY A 190 7.08 -1.02 7.64
CA GLY A 190 6.16 0.06 7.31
C GLY A 190 5.73 0.02 5.84
N HIS A 191 5.39 1.19 5.31
CA HIS A 191 4.88 1.38 3.95
C HIS A 191 5.86 0.90 2.87
N MET A 192 7.14 1.26 3.02
CA MET A 192 8.21 0.82 2.14
C MET A 192 8.81 -0.48 2.70
N THR A 193 8.10 -1.60 2.54
CA THR A 193 8.53 -2.89 3.11
C THR A 193 9.98 -3.28 2.77
N PRO A 194 10.48 -3.11 1.53
CA PRO A 194 11.89 -3.40 1.22
C PRO A 194 12.90 -2.52 1.96
N PHE A 195 12.52 -1.30 2.36
CA PHE A 195 13.37 -0.41 3.15
C PHE A 195 13.50 -0.89 4.60
N ASP A 196 12.40 -1.33 5.22
CA ASP A 196 12.40 -1.78 6.63
C ASP A 196 12.83 -3.24 6.82
N GLN A 197 12.51 -4.12 5.85
CA GLN A 197 12.80 -5.56 5.88
C GLN A 197 13.39 -6.03 4.54
N PRO A 198 14.62 -5.61 4.18
CA PRO A 198 15.21 -5.90 2.87
C PRO A 198 15.43 -7.40 2.62
N GLU A 199 15.95 -8.14 3.59
CA GLU A 199 16.20 -9.59 3.45
C GLU A 199 14.92 -10.38 3.23
N ALA A 200 13.90 -10.12 4.04
CA ALA A 200 12.59 -10.74 3.90
C ALA A 200 11.94 -10.36 2.56
N SER A 201 12.12 -9.11 2.12
CA SER A 201 11.54 -8.62 0.87
C SER A 201 12.15 -9.29 -0.35
N LEU A 202 13.47 -9.46 -0.35
CA LEU A 202 14.16 -10.19 -1.40
C LEU A 202 13.76 -11.67 -1.43
N ASP A 203 13.64 -12.29 -0.26
CA ASP A 203 13.26 -13.70 -0.14
C ASP A 203 11.83 -13.95 -0.68
N PHE A 204 10.81 -13.22 -0.20
CA PHE A 204 9.45 -13.46 -0.69
C PHE A 204 9.31 -13.13 -2.18
N LEU A 205 10.00 -12.10 -2.68
CA LEU A 205 9.95 -11.73 -4.09
C LEU A 205 10.56 -12.84 -4.96
N ASN A 206 11.72 -13.37 -4.58
CA ASN A 206 12.35 -14.47 -5.33
C ASN A 206 11.49 -15.74 -5.31
N ARG A 207 10.91 -16.10 -4.16
CA ARG A 207 10.00 -17.27 -4.06
C ARG A 207 8.73 -17.06 -4.88
N TRP A 208 8.19 -15.85 -4.90
CA TRP A 208 7.03 -15.50 -5.71
C TRP A 208 7.33 -15.65 -7.20
N LEU A 209 8.43 -15.06 -7.68
CA LEU A 209 8.84 -15.14 -9.09
C LEU A 209 9.17 -16.58 -9.52
N ALA A 210 9.67 -17.40 -8.60
CA ALA A 210 9.95 -18.82 -8.84
C ALA A 210 8.71 -19.73 -8.66
N GLY A 211 7.54 -19.19 -8.33
CA GLY A 211 6.28 -19.93 -8.23
C GLY A 211 6.15 -20.81 -6.98
N HIS A 212 6.87 -20.51 -5.91
CA HIS A 212 6.96 -21.37 -4.73
C HIS A 212 6.90 -20.57 -3.40
N LEU A 213 6.18 -19.44 -3.40
CA LEU A 213 5.96 -18.64 -2.18
C LEU A 213 5.25 -19.43 -1.06
N ASP A 214 4.38 -20.36 -1.44
CA ASP A 214 3.60 -21.19 -0.52
C ASP A 214 4.35 -22.44 0.02
N SER A 215 5.56 -22.71 -0.49
CA SER A 215 6.38 -23.91 -0.16
C SER A 215 7.50 -23.62 0.82
#